data_AF-A0A3D4WMR1-F1
#
_entry.id   AF-A0A3D4WMR1-F1
#
_cell.length_a   1.000
_cell.length_b   1.000
_cell.length_c   1.000
_cell.angle_alpha   90.00
_cell.angle_beta   90.00
_cell.angle_gamma   90.00
#
_symmetry.space_group_name_H-M   'P 1'
#
loop_
_entity.id
_entity.type
_entity.pdbx_description
1 polymer ?
#
loop_
_entity_poly.entity_id
_entity_poly.type
_entity_poly.pdbx_seq_one_letter_code
_entity_poly.pdbx_strand_id
1 'polypeptide(L)'
;MAGGKLLILGGIRSGKSEYAESLLDTASQVRYVATAGHDDPSFAQRLEAHRFRRPASWETVETGADPLALFEVLGKADSQSPLLIDDLGAWATGVLGRDDSKSLVAQLADAVRDCPAQVILVSPEVGLSVVPATAIGAEFADLVGELNQAIAAACDEVALIVAGQPTWLKKAASAPPRVVPVATPPSPAQPAVTPIAAPAAVTPVIQPPIETPPVASPLEPPPL
;
A
#
# COMPACT_ATOMS: atom_id res chain seq x y z
N MET A 1 16.67 -17.74 -12.15
CA MET A 1 16.50 -16.81 -11.00
C MET A 1 15.07 -16.36 -11.10
N ALA A 2 14.21 -16.73 -10.15
CA ALA A 2 12.84 -16.21 -10.14
C ALA A 2 12.91 -14.69 -9.98
N GLY A 3 12.16 -13.93 -10.79
CA GLY A 3 12.04 -12.49 -10.59
C GLY A 3 11.47 -12.21 -9.21
N GLY A 4 12.00 -11.19 -8.53
CA GLY A 4 11.56 -10.83 -7.18
C GLY A 4 10.12 -10.32 -7.17
N LYS A 5 9.37 -10.63 -6.10
CA LYS A 5 7.99 -10.18 -5.91
C LYS A 5 7.88 -9.20 -4.76
N LEU A 6 7.36 -8.01 -5.06
CA LEU A 6 7.19 -6.92 -4.11
C LEU A 6 5.72 -6.50 -4.06
N LEU A 7 5.14 -6.52 -2.86
CA LEU A 7 3.85 -5.89 -2.59
C LEU A 7 4.05 -4.52 -1.96
N ILE A 8 3.41 -3.51 -2.52
CA ILE A 8 3.39 -2.12 -2.04
C ILE A 8 1.97 -1.79 -1.60
N LEU A 9 1.79 -1.68 -0.29
CA LEU A 9 0.55 -1.28 0.37
C LEU A 9 0.54 0.22 0.62
N GLY A 10 -0.64 0.81 0.73
CA GLY A 10 -0.76 2.19 1.22
C GLY A 10 -2.16 2.76 1.13
N GLY A 11 -2.41 3.78 1.94
CA GLY A 11 -3.68 4.51 1.92
C GLY A 11 -3.89 5.33 0.63
N ILE A 12 -5.06 5.97 0.55
CA ILE A 12 -5.37 6.92 -0.53
C ILE A 12 -4.36 8.08 -0.48
N ARG A 13 -3.79 8.42 -1.65
CA ARG A 13 -2.79 9.50 -1.80
C ARG A 13 -1.55 9.35 -0.92
N SER A 14 -1.18 8.12 -0.55
CA SER A 14 0.05 7.89 0.22
C SER A 14 1.32 7.98 -0.61
N GLY A 15 1.23 8.01 -1.95
CA GLY A 15 2.39 7.98 -2.86
C GLY A 15 2.84 6.58 -3.27
N LYS A 16 2.02 5.54 -3.05
CA LYS A 16 2.37 4.15 -3.36
C LYS A 16 2.66 3.88 -4.84
N SER A 17 1.88 4.47 -5.74
CA SER A 17 2.06 4.34 -7.19
C SER A 17 3.33 5.06 -7.65
N GLU A 18 3.57 6.29 -7.20
CA GLU A 18 4.82 7.01 -7.49
C GLU A 18 6.06 6.26 -6.98
N TYR A 19 5.97 5.70 -5.77
CA TYR A 19 7.06 4.89 -5.22
C TYR A 19 7.29 3.62 -6.06
N ALA A 20 6.22 2.92 -6.45
CA ALA A 20 6.30 1.74 -7.30
C ALA A 20 6.94 2.02 -8.67
N GLU A 21 6.55 3.13 -9.31
CA GLU A 21 7.12 3.59 -10.58
C GLU A 21 8.63 3.88 -10.44
N SER A 22 9.03 4.57 -9.36
CA SER A 22 10.43 4.95 -9.13
C SER A 22 11.40 3.77 -9.00
N LEU A 23 10.90 2.61 -8.60
CA LEU A 23 11.69 1.37 -8.52
C LEU A 23 12.05 0.81 -9.89
N LEU A 24 11.38 1.28 -10.95
CA LEU A 24 11.53 0.79 -12.32
C LEU A 24 12.06 1.87 -13.29
N ASP A 25 12.46 3.04 -12.80
CA ASP A 25 12.95 4.15 -13.64
C ASP A 25 14.13 3.77 -14.54
N THR A 26 14.97 2.84 -14.08
CA THR A 26 16.15 2.37 -14.82
C THR A 26 15.88 1.13 -15.68
N ALA A 27 14.67 0.57 -15.64
CA ALA A 27 14.32 -0.61 -16.42
C ALA A 27 14.18 -0.23 -17.90
N SER A 28 14.79 -1.01 -18.78
CA SER A 28 14.75 -0.76 -20.23
C SER A 28 13.35 -0.94 -20.82
N GLN A 29 12.56 -1.85 -20.24
CA GLN A 29 11.17 -2.12 -20.60
C GLN A 29 10.40 -2.44 -19.32
N VAL A 30 9.13 -2.06 -19.28
CA VAL A 30 8.21 -2.36 -18.17
C VAL A 30 6.84 -2.61 -18.78
N ARG A 31 6.13 -3.63 -18.28
CA ARG A 31 4.70 -3.80 -18.57
C ARG A 31 3.89 -3.33 -17.37
N TYR A 32 3.24 -2.18 -17.53
CA TYR A 32 2.30 -1.64 -16.58
C TYR A 32 0.92 -2.26 -16.83
N VAL A 33 0.29 -2.77 -15.78
CA VAL A 33 -1.01 -3.45 -15.84
C VAL A 33 -2.01 -2.62 -15.04
N ALA A 34 -2.91 -1.94 -15.77
CA ALA A 34 -4.03 -1.21 -15.19
C ALA A 34 -5.21 -2.17 -15.03
N THR A 35 -5.66 -2.35 -13.80
CA THR A 35 -6.68 -3.34 -13.42
C THR A 35 -8.08 -2.75 -13.28
N ALA A 36 -8.25 -1.44 -13.41
CA ALA A 36 -9.58 -0.84 -13.25
C ALA A 36 -10.43 -0.95 -14.53
N GLY A 37 -11.74 -0.97 -14.31
CA GLY A 37 -12.72 -0.77 -15.38
C GLY A 37 -12.67 0.66 -15.93
N HIS A 38 -13.02 0.80 -17.21
CA HIS A 38 -12.92 2.06 -17.97
C HIS A 38 -13.97 3.12 -17.58
N ASP A 39 -14.85 2.82 -16.61
CA ASP A 39 -16.06 3.61 -16.35
C ASP A 39 -15.92 4.63 -15.19
N ASP A 40 -14.72 4.83 -14.63
CA ASP A 40 -14.44 5.89 -13.64
C ASP A 40 -13.63 7.04 -14.30
N PRO A 41 -14.25 8.20 -14.60
CA PRO A 41 -13.57 9.36 -15.18
C PRO A 41 -12.43 9.90 -14.31
N SER A 42 -12.53 9.75 -12.98
CA SER A 42 -11.49 10.18 -12.04
C SER A 42 -10.29 9.24 -12.05
N PHE A 43 -10.52 7.95 -12.33
CA PHE A 43 -9.48 6.97 -12.58
C PHE A 43 -8.81 7.21 -13.94
N ALA A 44 -9.60 7.46 -14.99
CA ALA A 44 -9.09 7.75 -16.34
C ALA A 44 -8.14 8.97 -16.36
N GLN A 45 -8.49 10.06 -15.68
CA GLN A 45 -7.61 11.23 -15.56
C GLN A 45 -6.31 10.92 -14.82
N ARG A 46 -6.37 10.10 -13.76
CA ARG A 46 -5.16 9.67 -13.06
C ARG A 46 -4.31 8.79 -13.96
N LEU A 47 -4.89 7.79 -14.61
CA LEU A 47 -4.18 6.88 -15.50
C LEU A 47 -3.45 7.66 -16.61
N GLU A 48 -4.12 8.65 -17.21
CA GLU A 48 -3.51 9.51 -18.23
C GLU A 48 -2.34 10.33 -17.67
N ALA A 49 -2.51 10.95 -16.48
CA ALA A 49 -1.41 11.64 -15.81
C ALA A 49 -0.23 10.69 -15.50
N HIS A 50 -0.51 9.45 -15.08
CA HIS A 50 0.51 8.41 -14.91
C HIS A 50 1.16 8.04 -16.24
N ARG A 51 0.42 7.93 -17.36
CA ARG A 51 0.98 7.64 -18.70
C ARG A 51 1.98 8.70 -19.12
N PHE A 52 1.64 9.98 -18.95
CA PHE A 52 2.53 11.08 -19.32
C PHE A 52 3.84 11.13 -18.51
N ARG A 53 3.85 10.61 -17.29
CA ARG A 53 5.06 10.55 -16.44
C ARG A 53 5.98 9.38 -16.80
N ARG A 54 5.44 8.33 -17.42
CA ARG A 54 6.19 7.09 -17.70
C ARG A 54 7.04 7.21 -18.97
N PRO A 55 8.23 6.56 -19.01
CA PRO A 55 9.02 6.47 -20.22
C PRO A 55 8.23 5.85 -21.38
N ALA A 56 8.48 6.29 -22.61
CA ALA A 56 7.86 5.75 -23.82
C ALA A 56 8.17 4.26 -24.07
N SER A 57 9.18 3.70 -23.39
CA SER A 57 9.51 2.27 -23.43
C SER A 57 8.56 1.40 -22.61
N TRP A 58 7.66 1.99 -21.81
CA TRP A 58 6.69 1.25 -21.00
C TRP A 58 5.48 0.86 -21.85
N GLU A 59 5.12 -0.41 -21.79
CA GLU A 59 3.88 -0.94 -22.34
C GLU A 59 2.78 -0.82 -21.29
N THR A 60 1.60 -0.32 -21.65
CA THR A 60 0.41 -0.35 -20.78
C THR A 60 -0.57 -1.40 -21.28
N VAL A 61 -0.97 -2.30 -20.39
CA VAL A 61 -2.02 -3.30 -20.60
C VAL A 61 -3.18 -2.96 -19.67
N GLU A 62 -4.38 -2.85 -20.21
CA GLU A 62 -5.60 -2.64 -19.42
C GLU A 62 -6.39 -3.95 -19.36
N THR A 63 -6.59 -4.49 -18.16
CA THR A 63 -7.35 -5.75 -17.98
C THR A 63 -8.85 -5.50 -17.82
N GLY A 64 -9.26 -4.26 -17.53
CA GLY A 64 -10.65 -3.91 -17.27
C GLY A 64 -11.23 -4.63 -16.05
N ALA A 65 -12.55 -4.80 -16.04
CA ALA A 65 -13.26 -5.43 -14.92
C ALA A 65 -13.23 -6.97 -14.93
N ASP A 66 -12.63 -7.60 -15.94
CA ASP A 66 -12.50 -9.05 -15.98
C ASP A 66 -11.32 -9.50 -15.10
N PRO A 67 -11.56 -10.16 -13.96
CA PRO A 67 -10.49 -10.62 -13.09
C PRO A 67 -9.60 -11.67 -13.78
N LEU A 68 -10.11 -12.37 -14.81
CA LEU A 68 -9.37 -13.41 -15.50
C LEU A 68 -8.28 -12.86 -16.42
N ALA A 69 -8.46 -11.67 -16.95
CA ALA A 69 -7.48 -11.01 -17.81
C ALA A 69 -6.13 -10.79 -17.08
N LEU A 70 -6.14 -10.57 -15.75
CA LEU A 70 -4.90 -10.47 -14.98
C LEU A 70 -4.14 -11.80 -14.92
N PHE A 71 -4.84 -12.94 -14.83
CA PHE A 71 -4.19 -14.26 -14.89
C PHE A 71 -3.52 -14.49 -16.24
N GLU A 72 -4.15 -14.06 -17.34
CA GLU A 72 -3.54 -14.18 -18.66
C GLU A 72 -2.25 -13.36 -18.78
N VAL A 73 -2.24 -12.14 -18.23
CA VAL A 73 -1.05 -11.29 -18.23
C VAL A 73 0.08 -11.92 -17.43
N LEU A 74 -0.23 -12.46 -16.24
CA LEU A 74 0.75 -13.17 -15.40
C LEU A 74 1.26 -14.46 -16.08
N GLY A 75 0.37 -15.22 -16.73
CA GLY A 75 0.74 -16.46 -17.42
C GLY A 75 1.58 -16.27 -18.69
N LYS A 76 1.50 -15.09 -19.32
CA LYS A 76 2.31 -14.70 -20.50
C LYS A 76 3.57 -13.91 -20.11
N ALA A 77 3.80 -13.68 -18.83
CA ALA A 77 4.94 -12.92 -18.34
C ALA A 77 6.24 -13.71 -18.49
N ASP A 78 7.32 -13.02 -18.83
CA ASP A 78 8.66 -13.59 -18.93
C ASP A 78 9.64 -12.84 -18.02
N SER A 79 10.84 -13.38 -17.86
CA SER A 79 11.86 -12.78 -16.99
C SER A 79 12.54 -11.54 -17.58
N GLN A 80 12.18 -11.10 -18.79
CA GLN A 80 12.83 -9.97 -19.47
C GLN A 80 12.17 -8.64 -19.12
N SER A 81 10.87 -8.64 -18.88
CA SER A 81 10.10 -7.43 -18.59
C SER A 81 9.46 -7.48 -17.20
N PRO A 82 9.83 -6.59 -16.27
CA PRO A 82 9.12 -6.45 -15.01
C PRO A 82 7.66 -6.05 -15.23
N LEU A 83 6.79 -6.57 -14.37
CA LEU A 83 5.39 -6.22 -14.29
C LEU A 83 5.15 -5.24 -13.14
N LEU A 84 4.45 -4.14 -13.43
CA LEU A 84 3.89 -3.27 -12.41
C LEU A 84 2.36 -3.33 -12.48
N ILE A 85 1.73 -3.93 -11.49
CA ILE A 85 0.28 -4.09 -11.40
C ILE A 85 -0.27 -3.01 -10.46
N ASP A 86 -1.05 -2.07 -10.99
CA ASP A 86 -1.59 -0.92 -10.24
C ASP A 86 -3.07 -0.67 -10.63
N ASP A 87 -4.06 -0.96 -9.79
CA ASP A 87 -3.96 -1.55 -8.44
C ASP A 87 -4.85 -2.78 -8.17
N LEU A 88 -4.47 -3.56 -7.17
CA LEU A 88 -5.25 -4.71 -6.74
C LEU A 88 -6.61 -4.36 -6.13
N GLY A 89 -6.85 -3.10 -5.74
CA GLY A 89 -8.17 -2.65 -5.25
C GLY A 89 -9.21 -2.58 -6.36
N ALA A 90 -8.82 -2.17 -7.56
CA ALA A 90 -9.69 -2.19 -8.72
C ALA A 90 -9.97 -3.63 -9.17
N TRP A 91 -8.97 -4.52 -9.12
CA TRP A 91 -9.19 -5.95 -9.33
C TRP A 91 -10.14 -6.54 -8.27
N ALA A 92 -9.98 -6.18 -7.00
CA ALA A 92 -10.88 -6.61 -5.92
C ALA A 92 -12.33 -6.16 -6.17
N THR A 93 -12.53 -4.98 -6.74
CA THR A 93 -13.87 -4.51 -7.14
C THR A 93 -14.50 -5.43 -8.19
N GLY A 94 -13.72 -5.95 -9.15
CA GLY A 94 -14.19 -6.89 -10.17
C GLY A 94 -14.63 -8.26 -9.62
N VAL A 95 -14.19 -8.63 -8.40
CA VAL A 95 -14.57 -9.90 -7.77
C VAL A 95 -15.50 -9.77 -6.57
N LEU A 96 -15.84 -8.54 -6.17
CA LEU A 96 -16.72 -8.27 -5.04
C LEU A 96 -18.12 -8.86 -5.27
N GLY A 97 -18.71 -9.47 -4.23
CA GLY A 97 -20.02 -10.12 -4.29
C GLY A 97 -20.07 -11.44 -5.09
N ARG A 98 -18.94 -11.93 -5.60
CA ARG A 98 -18.89 -13.23 -6.29
C ARG A 98 -18.73 -14.38 -5.29
N ASP A 99 -19.43 -15.48 -5.56
CA ASP A 99 -19.34 -16.72 -4.77
C ASP A 99 -17.94 -17.36 -4.82
N ASP A 100 -17.19 -17.14 -5.90
CA ASP A 100 -15.85 -17.69 -6.13
C ASP A 100 -14.69 -16.74 -5.75
N SER A 101 -15.00 -15.58 -5.16
CA SER A 101 -14.02 -14.53 -4.81
C SER A 101 -12.80 -15.06 -4.04
N LYS A 102 -13.01 -15.87 -3.00
CA LYS A 102 -11.94 -16.50 -2.20
C LYS A 102 -11.03 -17.41 -3.02
N SER A 103 -11.63 -18.17 -3.94
CA SER A 103 -10.89 -19.04 -4.85
C SER A 103 -10.06 -18.22 -5.84
N LEU A 104 -10.61 -17.13 -6.37
CA LEU A 104 -9.89 -16.22 -7.26
C LEU A 104 -8.70 -15.53 -6.56
N VAL A 105 -8.87 -15.12 -5.30
CA VAL A 105 -7.78 -14.54 -4.48
C VAL A 105 -6.64 -15.55 -4.31
N ALA A 106 -6.95 -16.80 -3.97
CA ALA A 106 -5.94 -17.85 -3.83
C ALA A 106 -5.21 -18.11 -5.15
N GLN A 107 -5.96 -18.23 -6.26
CA GLN A 107 -5.38 -18.41 -7.59
C GLN A 107 -4.47 -17.24 -8.00
N LEU A 108 -4.82 -16.00 -7.61
CA LEU A 108 -3.99 -14.83 -7.91
C LEU A 108 -2.68 -14.86 -7.13
N ALA A 109 -2.73 -15.23 -5.86
CA ALA A 109 -1.52 -15.42 -5.07
C ALA A 109 -0.61 -16.50 -5.66
N ASP A 110 -1.17 -17.62 -6.13
CA ASP A 110 -0.40 -18.68 -6.80
C ASP A 110 0.19 -18.20 -8.13
N ALA A 111 -0.59 -17.52 -8.96
CA ALA A 111 -0.11 -16.95 -10.22
C ALA A 111 1.03 -15.94 -10.01
N VAL A 112 0.95 -15.09 -8.97
CA VAL A 112 2.01 -14.16 -8.60
C VAL A 112 3.26 -14.90 -8.12
N ARG A 113 3.09 -15.93 -7.29
CA ARG A 113 4.19 -16.75 -6.77
C ARG A 113 4.97 -17.42 -7.90
N ASP A 114 4.24 -18.01 -8.85
CA ASP A 114 4.80 -18.80 -9.95
C ASP A 114 5.27 -17.95 -11.13
N CYS A 115 4.91 -16.66 -11.17
CA CYS A 115 5.34 -15.74 -12.21
C CYS A 115 6.88 -15.67 -12.30
N PRO A 116 7.47 -15.90 -13.49
CA PRO A 116 8.92 -15.85 -13.67
C PRO A 116 9.47 -14.41 -13.73
N ALA A 117 8.61 -13.44 -14.06
CA ALA A 117 8.94 -12.02 -14.11
C ALA A 117 9.21 -11.45 -12.71
N GLN A 118 9.92 -10.32 -12.66
CA GLN A 118 9.85 -9.45 -11.50
C GLN A 118 8.44 -8.84 -11.44
N VAL A 119 7.79 -8.90 -10.29
CA VAL A 119 6.42 -8.38 -10.12
C VAL A 119 6.38 -7.37 -8.99
N ILE A 120 5.93 -6.17 -9.29
CA ILE A 120 5.58 -5.14 -8.31
C ILE A 120 4.06 -5.00 -8.32
N LEU A 121 3.42 -5.23 -7.17
CA LEU A 121 1.98 -5.10 -7.00
C LEU A 121 1.68 -3.91 -6.10
N VAL A 122 0.78 -3.05 -6.53
CA VAL A 122 0.25 -1.94 -5.75
C VAL A 122 -1.14 -2.31 -5.26
N SER A 123 -1.39 -2.15 -3.97
CA SER A 123 -2.70 -2.41 -3.37
C SER A 123 -3.09 -1.34 -2.37
N PRO A 124 -4.36 -0.92 -2.30
CA PRO A 124 -4.82 -0.08 -1.21
C PRO A 124 -4.75 -0.83 0.13
N GLU A 125 -4.37 -0.10 1.18
CA GLU A 125 -4.60 -0.54 2.56
C GLU A 125 -5.79 0.24 3.14
N VAL A 126 -6.88 -0.46 3.42
CA VAL A 126 -8.17 0.12 3.85
C VAL A 126 -8.55 -0.24 5.29
N GLY A 127 -7.91 -1.27 5.87
CA GLY A 127 -8.21 -1.77 7.22
C GLY A 127 -7.72 -0.86 8.35
N LEU A 128 -6.95 0.19 8.03
CA LEU A 128 -6.52 1.24 8.97
C LEU A 128 -7.50 2.43 9.04
N SER A 129 -8.63 2.35 8.33
CA SER A 129 -9.67 3.39 8.31
C SER A 129 -10.70 3.17 9.43
N VAL A 130 -11.68 4.08 9.52
CA VAL A 130 -12.90 3.87 10.31
C VAL A 130 -13.75 2.75 9.71
N VAL A 131 -14.54 2.09 10.55
CA VAL A 131 -15.50 1.05 10.13
C VAL A 131 -16.39 1.60 9.00
N PRO A 132 -16.53 0.89 7.87
CA PRO A 132 -17.35 1.36 6.76
C PRO A 132 -18.81 1.60 7.17
N ALA A 133 -19.39 2.69 6.69
CA ALA A 133 -20.77 3.05 6.98
C ALA A 133 -21.80 2.18 6.22
N THR A 134 -21.36 1.37 5.25
CA THR A 134 -22.22 0.56 4.38
C THR A 134 -21.77 -0.89 4.38
N ALA A 135 -22.72 -1.82 4.21
CA ALA A 135 -22.43 -3.25 4.14
C ALA A 135 -21.47 -3.60 2.98
N ILE A 136 -21.70 -3.01 1.80
CA ILE A 136 -20.82 -3.20 0.64
C ILE A 136 -19.40 -2.68 0.88
N GLY A 137 -19.26 -1.60 1.66
CA GLY A 137 -17.95 -1.08 2.05
C GLY A 137 -17.23 -1.99 3.04
N ALA A 138 -17.96 -2.61 3.97
CA ALA A 138 -17.42 -3.61 4.89
C ALA A 138 -16.95 -4.86 4.13
N GLU A 139 -17.80 -5.38 3.23
CA GLU A 139 -17.46 -6.53 2.38
C GLU A 139 -16.22 -6.27 1.52
N PHE A 140 -16.12 -5.08 0.92
CA PHE A 140 -14.93 -4.70 0.16
C PHE A 140 -13.67 -4.61 1.04
N ALA A 141 -13.78 -4.04 2.24
CA ALA A 141 -12.65 -3.93 3.17
C ALA A 141 -12.16 -5.32 3.61
N ASP A 142 -13.07 -6.24 3.92
CA ASP A 142 -12.76 -7.63 4.28
C ASP A 142 -12.07 -8.34 3.10
N LEU A 143 -12.62 -8.23 1.89
CA LEU A 143 -12.05 -8.82 0.68
C LEU A 143 -10.64 -8.29 0.39
N VAL A 144 -10.42 -6.97 0.45
CA VAL A 144 -9.09 -6.37 0.26
C VAL A 144 -8.12 -6.84 1.34
N GLY A 145 -8.58 -7.00 2.58
CA GLY A 145 -7.78 -7.56 3.67
C GLY A 145 -7.36 -9.02 3.41
N GLU A 146 -8.27 -9.87 2.95
CA GLU A 146 -7.97 -11.26 2.55
C GLU A 146 -7.00 -11.29 1.36
N LEU A 147 -7.24 -10.46 0.34
CA LEU A 147 -6.38 -10.32 -0.84
C LEU A 147 -4.95 -9.88 -0.45
N ASN A 148 -4.82 -8.81 0.33
CA ASN A 148 -3.52 -8.28 0.74
C ASN A 148 -2.72 -9.33 1.53
N GLN A 149 -3.37 -10.12 2.39
CA GLN A 149 -2.72 -11.20 3.12
C GLN A 149 -2.23 -12.32 2.18
N ALA A 150 -3.06 -12.75 1.24
CA ALA A 150 -2.70 -13.80 0.28
C ALA A 150 -1.52 -13.37 -0.63
N ILE A 151 -1.57 -12.15 -1.17
CA ILE A 151 -0.49 -11.61 -2.01
C ILE A 151 0.77 -11.33 -1.19
N ALA A 152 0.63 -10.83 0.04
CA ALA A 152 1.76 -10.67 0.94
C ALA A 152 2.46 -12.01 1.19
N ALA A 153 1.74 -13.12 1.31
CA ALA A 153 2.32 -14.46 1.47
C ALA A 153 2.98 -15.01 0.19
N ALA A 154 2.60 -14.51 -0.98
CA ALA A 154 3.20 -14.86 -2.27
C ALA A 154 4.45 -14.03 -2.62
N CYS A 155 4.59 -12.83 -2.05
CA CYS A 155 5.71 -11.94 -2.35
C CYS A 155 6.99 -12.29 -1.56
N ASP A 156 8.15 -11.77 -1.97
CA ASP A 156 9.41 -11.84 -1.20
C ASP A 156 9.54 -10.64 -0.25
N GLU A 157 9.00 -9.50 -0.66
CA GLU A 157 9.06 -8.23 0.05
C GLU A 157 7.67 -7.59 0.16
N VAL A 158 7.45 -6.87 1.26
CA VAL A 158 6.22 -6.10 1.49
C VAL A 158 6.60 -4.75 2.10
N ALA A 159 6.14 -3.67 1.48
CA ALA A 159 6.28 -2.31 1.99
C ALA A 159 4.91 -1.67 2.20
N LEU A 160 4.77 -0.87 3.26
CA LEU A 160 3.66 0.05 3.48
C LEU A 160 4.15 1.47 3.24
N ILE A 161 3.49 2.19 2.33
CA ILE A 161 3.82 3.58 2.00
C ILE A 161 2.94 4.53 2.81
N VAL A 162 3.58 5.42 3.56
CA VAL A 162 2.94 6.47 4.36
C VAL A 162 3.60 7.81 4.05
N ALA A 163 2.82 8.79 3.60
CA ALA A 163 3.33 10.12 3.21
C ALA A 163 4.54 10.08 2.25
N GLY A 164 4.51 9.15 1.29
CA GLY A 164 5.57 8.93 0.31
C GLY A 164 6.78 8.15 0.83
N GLN A 165 6.76 7.68 2.09
CA GLN A 165 7.88 6.99 2.71
C GLN A 165 7.60 5.49 2.87
N PRO A 166 8.55 4.62 2.48
CA PRO A 166 8.39 3.18 2.63
C PRO A 166 8.70 2.69 4.05
N THR A 167 7.78 1.92 4.62
CA THR A 167 7.98 1.11 5.82
C THR A 167 7.96 -0.36 5.44
N TRP A 168 9.10 -1.03 5.53
CA TRP A 168 9.23 -2.43 5.15
C TRP A 168 8.63 -3.35 6.21
N LEU A 169 7.55 -4.06 5.85
CA LEU A 169 6.87 -5.05 6.70
C LEU A 169 7.50 -6.44 6.56
N LYS A 170 7.98 -6.76 5.35
CA LYS A 170 8.73 -7.97 5.03
C LYS A 170 9.87 -7.61 4.10
N LYS A 171 11.07 -8.07 4.44
CA LYS A 171 12.25 -7.97 3.57
C LYS A 171 12.65 -9.37 3.16
N ALA A 172 13.11 -9.52 1.92
CA ALA A 172 13.78 -10.73 1.48
C ALA A 172 14.93 -10.99 2.47
N ALA A 173 15.09 -12.24 2.90
CA ALA A 173 16.19 -12.62 3.77
C ALA A 173 17.48 -12.11 3.11
N SER A 174 18.14 -11.14 3.75
CA SER A 174 19.34 -10.53 3.20
C SER A 174 20.36 -11.65 2.98
N ALA A 175 20.85 -11.83 1.75
CA ALA A 175 22.16 -12.42 1.58
C ALA A 175 23.12 -11.66 2.53
N PRO A 176 24.02 -12.36 3.26
CA PRO A 176 24.82 -11.71 4.29
C PRO A 176 25.52 -10.50 3.67
N PRO A 177 25.57 -9.35 4.38
CA PRO A 177 26.16 -8.14 3.83
C PRO A 177 27.59 -8.47 3.40
N ARG A 178 27.90 -8.25 2.12
CA ARG A 178 29.31 -8.19 1.70
C ARG A 178 29.95 -7.08 2.52
N VAL A 179 30.81 -7.47 3.45
CA VAL A 179 31.66 -6.54 4.20
C VAL A 179 32.56 -5.86 3.17
N VAL A 180 32.20 -4.64 2.78
CA VAL A 180 33.16 -3.72 2.20
C VAL A 180 33.98 -3.23 3.37
N PRO A 181 35.31 -3.43 3.43
CA PRO A 181 36.09 -2.92 4.54
C PRO A 181 35.98 -1.40 4.56
N VAL A 182 35.25 -0.88 5.54
CA VAL A 182 35.19 0.55 5.84
C VAL A 182 36.56 0.94 6.38
N ALA A 183 37.22 1.87 5.70
CA ALA A 183 38.45 2.50 6.19
C ALA A 183 38.21 3.07 7.60
N THR A 184 39.13 2.78 8.52
CA THR A 184 39.05 3.20 9.91
C THR A 184 39.01 4.73 10.01
N PRO A 185 37.95 5.33 10.56
CA PRO A 185 37.95 6.77 10.84
C PRO A 185 38.88 7.08 12.03
N PRO A 186 39.54 8.25 12.07
CA PRO A 186 40.34 8.66 13.22
C PRO A 186 39.46 8.85 14.46
N SER A 187 40.00 8.45 15.61
CA SER A 187 39.34 8.47 16.91
C SER A 187 38.90 9.89 17.31
N PRO A 188 37.62 10.12 17.64
CA PRO A 188 37.19 11.41 18.18
C PRO A 188 37.62 11.55 19.64
N ALA A 189 38.22 12.71 19.98
CA ALA A 189 38.53 13.09 21.34
C ALA A 189 37.24 13.14 22.20
N GLN A 190 37.30 12.56 23.39
CA GLN A 190 36.17 12.50 24.33
C GLN A 190 35.77 13.90 24.82
N PRO A 191 34.49 14.30 24.74
CA PRO A 191 34.02 15.47 25.46
C PRO A 191 33.81 15.17 26.95
N ALA A 192 34.20 16.11 27.81
CA ALA A 192 34.05 16.02 29.26
C ALA A 192 32.57 15.92 29.67
N VAL A 193 32.27 14.98 30.57
CA VAL A 193 30.93 14.76 31.11
C VAL A 193 30.72 15.67 32.32
N THR A 194 29.77 16.60 32.22
CA THR A 194 29.30 17.39 33.38
C THR A 194 28.14 16.63 34.06
N PRO A 195 28.10 16.49 35.40
CA PRO A 195 27.01 15.79 36.07
C PRO A 195 25.70 16.59 35.98
N ILE A 196 24.61 15.92 35.63
CA ILE A 196 23.25 16.47 35.68
C ILE A 196 22.75 16.40 37.14
N ALA A 197 22.24 17.51 37.66
CA ALA A 197 21.65 17.61 38.99
C ALA A 197 20.29 16.88 39.07
N ALA A 198 20.01 16.29 40.24
CA ALA A 198 18.80 15.53 40.52
C ALA A 198 17.51 16.38 40.39
N PRO A 199 16.38 15.81 39.93
CA PRO A 199 15.13 16.54 39.76
C PRO A 199 14.49 16.88 41.11
N ALA A 200 13.94 18.10 41.21
CA ALA A 200 13.16 18.56 42.37
C ALA A 200 11.75 17.95 42.37
N ALA A 201 11.22 17.70 43.57
CA ALA A 201 9.91 17.10 43.80
C ALA A 201 8.76 17.97 43.26
N VAL A 202 7.83 17.34 42.56
CA VAL A 202 6.62 17.97 42.00
C VAL A 202 5.48 17.85 43.01
N THR A 203 4.94 18.98 43.48
CA THR A 203 3.74 19.02 44.31
C THR A 203 2.49 18.92 43.43
N PRO A 204 1.50 18.08 43.75
CA PRO A 204 0.30 17.95 42.93
C PRO A 204 -0.59 19.20 43.01
N VAL A 205 -1.02 19.69 41.85
CA VAL A 205 -2.01 20.77 41.73
C VAL A 205 -3.41 20.15 41.80
N ILE A 206 -4.20 20.55 42.79
CA ILE A 206 -5.62 20.18 42.91
C ILE A 206 -6.44 21.13 42.02
N GLN A 207 -7.20 20.58 41.07
CA GLN A 207 -8.11 21.35 40.24
C GLN A 207 -9.43 21.64 40.99
N PRO A 208 -10.03 22.83 40.84
CA PRO A 208 -11.34 23.14 41.39
C PRO A 208 -12.47 22.41 40.63
N PRO A 209 -13.65 22.21 41.25
CA PRO A 209 -14.75 21.48 40.65
C PRO A 209 -15.38 22.24 39.47
N ILE A 210 -15.80 21.48 38.45
CA ILE A 210 -16.44 21.98 37.23
C ILE A 210 -17.90 22.32 37.54
N GLU A 211 -18.31 23.57 37.27
CA GLU A 211 -19.73 23.97 37.30
C GLU A 211 -20.47 23.44 36.08
N THR A 212 -21.61 22.77 36.31
CA THR A 212 -22.54 22.31 35.27
C THR A 212 -23.42 23.46 34.79
N PRO A 213 -23.57 23.69 33.47
CA PRO A 213 -24.46 24.73 32.95
C PRO A 213 -25.95 24.36 33.13
N PRO A 214 -26.85 25.35 33.23
CA PRO A 214 -28.28 25.11 33.41
C PRO A 214 -28.95 24.53 32.16
N VAL A 215 -29.90 23.63 32.38
CA VAL A 215 -30.74 22.98 31.37
C VAL A 215 -31.70 24.01 30.77
N ALA A 216 -31.74 24.14 29.45
CA ALA A 216 -32.68 25.01 28.74
C ALA A 216 -34.11 24.44 28.78
N SER A 217 -35.10 25.30 29.07
CA SER A 217 -36.53 24.97 29.06
C SER A 217 -37.08 24.71 27.65
N PRO A 218 -38.17 23.92 27.50
CA PRO A 218 -38.75 23.62 26.19
C PRO A 218 -39.44 24.84 25.57
N LEU A 219 -39.29 25.01 24.25
CA LEU A 219 -39.98 26.01 23.43
C LEU A 219 -41.45 25.64 23.22
N GLU A 220 -42.37 26.58 23.45
CA GLU A 220 -43.79 26.43 23.09
C GLU A 220 -44.01 26.52 21.56
N PRO A 221 -45.01 25.79 21.02
CA PRO A 221 -45.32 25.82 19.59
C PRO A 221 -46.14 27.07 19.19
N PRO A 222 -46.05 27.51 17.92
CA PRO A 222 -46.71 28.73 17.44
C PRO A 222 -48.23 28.55 17.23
N PRO A 223 -49.00 29.65 17.28
CA PRO A 223 -50.46 29.61 17.08
C PRO A 223 -50.84 29.47 15.59
N LEU A 224 -52.06 28.95 15.38
CA LEU A 224 -52.70 28.65 14.09
C LEU A 224 -53.06 29.90 13.26
#